data_AF-A0A9E0J5E8-F1
#
_entry.id   AF-A0A9E0J5E8-F1
#
_cell.length_a   1.000
_cell.length_b   1.000
_cell.length_c   1.000
_cell.angle_alpha   90.00
_cell.angle_beta   90.00
_cell.angle_gamma   90.00
#
_symmetry.space_group_name_H-M   'P 1'
#
loop_
_entity.id
_entity.type
_entity.pdbx_description
1 polymer ?
#
loop_
_entity_poly.entity_id
_entity_poly.type
_entity_poly.pdbx_seq_one_letter_code
_entity_poly.pdbx_strand_id
1 'polypeptide(L)'
;LGFYREAPHQPRHVDLFRRYFQALAETNGALVVHCAAGKDRTGLICALTHHIAGVHRDDTLADYLMTNNEARMAARIDFLRSYILDLTGKLVDDEGLRQAASVHPDYLDHGLSVISQSHGHIDNYLAEVLGVDSALRGKIEARILR
;
A
#
# COMPACT_ATOMS: atom_id res chain seq x y z
N LEU A 1 0.41 -10.08 -9.79
CA LEU A 1 -0.86 -9.37 -9.47
C LEU A 1 -1.72 -10.03 -8.38
N GLY A 2 -1.58 -11.33 -8.06
CA GLY A 2 -2.44 -12.01 -7.08
C GLY A 2 -2.57 -11.30 -5.72
N PHE A 3 -1.45 -10.84 -5.14
CA PHE A 3 -1.47 -10.05 -3.92
C PHE A 3 -2.37 -8.80 -4.04
N TYR A 4 -2.19 -7.99 -5.08
CA TYR A 4 -2.96 -6.74 -5.28
C TYR A 4 -4.44 -6.98 -5.59
N ARG A 5 -4.79 -8.18 -6.08
CA ARG A 5 -6.18 -8.60 -6.24
C ARG A 5 -6.84 -8.92 -4.90
N GLU A 6 -6.13 -9.62 -4.03
CA GLU A 6 -6.70 -10.13 -2.79
C GLU A 6 -6.59 -9.14 -1.63
N ALA A 7 -5.51 -8.36 -1.59
CA ALA A 7 -5.15 -7.54 -0.46
C ALA A 7 -6.24 -6.56 -0.02
N PRO A 8 -6.96 -5.86 -0.94
CA PRO A 8 -8.04 -4.97 -0.52
C PRO A 8 -9.17 -5.65 0.26
N HIS A 9 -9.42 -6.94 0.03
CA HIS A 9 -10.57 -7.63 0.64
C HIS A 9 -10.16 -8.71 1.64
N GLN A 10 -8.86 -8.99 1.79
CA GLN A 10 -8.40 -9.98 2.75
C GLN A 10 -8.66 -9.49 4.18
N PRO A 11 -9.34 -10.26 5.06
CA PRO A 11 -9.81 -9.76 6.36
C PRO A 11 -8.72 -9.12 7.23
N ARG A 12 -7.52 -9.71 7.27
CA ARG A 12 -6.37 -9.16 8.01
C ARG A 12 -5.87 -7.80 7.50
N HIS A 13 -6.00 -7.54 6.20
CA HIS A 13 -5.58 -6.28 5.61
C HIS A 13 -6.67 -5.22 5.77
N VAL A 14 -7.94 -5.61 5.64
CA VAL A 14 -9.07 -4.74 5.99
C VAL A 14 -8.96 -4.28 7.44
N ASP A 15 -8.75 -5.20 8.39
CA ASP A 15 -8.55 -4.86 9.80
C ASP A 15 -7.36 -3.90 10.02
N LEU A 16 -6.21 -4.17 9.38
CA LEU A 16 -5.05 -3.30 9.43
C LEU A 16 -5.36 -1.88 8.92
N PHE A 17 -6.03 -1.78 7.77
CA PHE A 17 -6.34 -0.50 7.13
C PHE A 17 -7.36 0.31 7.94
N ARG A 18 -8.38 -0.36 8.51
CA ARG A 18 -9.33 0.26 9.45
C ARG A 18 -8.61 0.88 10.65
N ARG A 19 -7.74 0.11 11.31
CA ARG A 19 -6.98 0.58 12.47
C ARG A 19 -6.05 1.74 12.13
N TYR A 20 -5.44 1.72 10.94
CA TYR A 20 -4.63 2.83 10.48
C TYR A 20 -5.45 4.12 10.30
N PHE A 21 -6.60 4.08 9.63
CA PHE A 21 -7.40 5.30 9.41
C PHE A 21 -7.98 5.85 10.73
N GLN A 22 -8.35 4.99 11.68
CA GLN A 22 -8.68 5.42 13.04
C GLN A 22 -7.49 6.11 13.72
N ALA A 23 -6.31 5.48 13.70
CA ALA A 23 -5.10 6.08 14.26
C ALA A 23 -4.75 7.42 13.59
N LEU A 24 -4.93 7.53 12.27
CA LEU A 24 -4.73 8.76 11.50
C LEU A 24 -5.70 9.87 11.90
N ALA A 25 -6.90 9.56 12.34
CA ALA A 25 -7.84 10.56 12.83
C ALA A 25 -7.59 10.96 14.30
N GLU A 26 -7.14 10.03 15.15
CA GLU A 26 -7.24 10.16 16.61
C GLU A 26 -5.91 10.40 17.32
N THR A 27 -4.78 9.96 16.75
CA THR A 27 -3.48 10.09 17.42
C THR A 27 -2.95 11.51 17.38
N ASN A 28 -2.14 11.90 18.36
CA ASN A 28 -1.39 13.16 18.32
C ASN A 28 -0.02 12.95 17.66
N GLY A 29 0.47 13.92 16.91
CA GLY A 29 1.82 13.91 16.33
C GLY A 29 1.93 13.27 14.93
N ALA A 30 3.13 12.86 14.54
CA ALA A 30 3.38 12.22 13.26
C ALA A 30 3.08 10.71 13.31
N LEU A 31 2.69 10.13 12.16
CA LEU A 31 2.50 8.69 12.00
C LEU A 31 3.47 8.12 10.98
N VAL A 32 4.03 6.96 11.29
CA VAL A 32 4.84 6.17 10.37
C VAL A 32 4.09 4.88 10.06
N VAL A 33 3.86 4.62 8.78
CA VAL A 33 3.29 3.36 8.30
C VAL A 33 4.37 2.56 7.59
N HIS A 34 4.50 1.29 7.96
CA HIS A 34 5.46 0.38 7.32
C HIS A 34 4.88 -1.04 7.26
N CYS A 35 5.51 -1.87 6.44
CA CYS A 35 5.31 -3.32 6.46
C CYS A 35 6.69 -4.01 6.47
N ALA A 36 6.78 -5.27 6.06
CA ALA A 36 8.06 -5.98 6.01
C ALA A 36 9.05 -5.37 5.00
N ALA A 37 8.54 -4.89 3.86
CA ALA A 37 9.34 -4.27 2.81
C ALA A 37 9.01 -2.79 2.56
N GLY A 38 7.94 -2.28 3.18
CA GLY A 38 7.45 -0.92 2.93
C GLY A 38 6.86 -0.72 1.53
N LYS A 39 6.56 -1.79 0.78
CA LYS A 39 6.14 -1.70 -0.64
C LYS A 39 4.65 -1.95 -0.86
N ASP A 40 4.13 -3.16 -0.61
CA ASP A 40 2.81 -3.51 -1.15
C ASP A 40 1.65 -2.99 -0.30
N ARG A 41 1.57 -3.44 0.96
CA ARG A 41 0.54 -2.97 1.92
C ARG A 41 0.69 -1.49 2.24
N THR A 42 1.93 -1.05 2.37
CA THR A 42 2.27 0.36 2.57
C THR A 42 1.89 1.19 1.35
N GLY A 43 2.19 0.72 0.14
CA GLY A 43 1.79 1.44 -1.08
C GLY A 43 0.28 1.58 -1.23
N LEU A 44 -0.50 0.51 -0.96
CA LEU A 44 -1.96 0.58 -1.00
C LEU A 44 -2.52 1.58 0.02
N ILE A 45 -2.05 1.57 1.26
CA ILE A 45 -2.60 2.43 2.30
C ILE A 45 -2.17 3.90 2.11
N CYS A 46 -0.96 4.16 1.62
CA CYS A 46 -0.53 5.49 1.22
C CYS A 46 -1.37 6.01 0.04
N ALA A 47 -1.62 5.17 -0.98
CA ALA A 47 -2.46 5.57 -2.11
C ALA A 47 -3.92 5.88 -1.71
N LEU A 48 -4.50 5.10 -0.80
CA LEU A 48 -5.83 5.40 -0.25
C LEU A 48 -5.83 6.71 0.57
N THR A 49 -4.73 7.01 1.26
CA THR A 49 -4.57 8.27 2.00
C THR A 49 -4.43 9.46 1.05
N HIS A 50 -3.67 9.31 -0.04
CA HIS A 50 -3.58 10.30 -1.12
C HIS A 50 -4.95 10.56 -1.77
N HIS A 51 -5.76 9.51 -1.97
CA HIS A 51 -7.14 9.65 -2.44
C HIS A 51 -8.01 10.48 -1.49
N ILE A 52 -7.89 10.28 -0.16
CA ILE A 52 -8.58 11.13 0.82
C ILE A 52 -8.10 12.58 0.73
N ALA A 53 -6.79 12.79 0.59
CA ALA A 53 -6.17 14.11 0.48
C ALA A 53 -6.47 14.83 -0.85
N GLY A 54 -7.10 14.18 -1.83
CA GLY A 54 -7.36 14.75 -3.15
C GLY A 54 -6.11 14.90 -4.02
N VAL A 55 -5.05 14.14 -3.74
CA VAL A 55 -3.81 14.14 -4.53
C VAL A 55 -4.09 13.57 -5.92
N HIS A 56 -3.48 14.15 -6.95
CA HIS A 56 -3.65 13.68 -8.32
C HIS A 56 -3.13 12.24 -8.48
N ARG A 57 -3.75 11.48 -9.39
CA ARG A 57 -3.39 10.07 -9.63
C ARG A 57 -1.91 9.92 -10.01
N ASP A 58 -1.40 10.82 -10.84
CA ASP A 58 -0.01 10.76 -11.32
C ASP A 58 0.99 10.98 -10.19
N ASP A 59 0.68 11.87 -9.24
CA ASP A 59 1.53 12.11 -8.06
C ASP A 59 1.48 10.93 -7.09
N THR A 60 0.31 10.31 -6.93
CA THR A 60 0.15 9.08 -6.14
C THR A 60 0.98 7.94 -6.72
N LEU A 61 0.98 7.78 -8.04
CA LEU A 61 1.78 6.78 -8.73
C LEU A 61 3.27 7.11 -8.62
N ALA A 62 3.66 8.38 -8.78
CA ALA A 62 5.04 8.81 -8.65
C ALA A 62 5.60 8.49 -7.24
N ASP A 63 4.85 8.79 -6.17
CA ASP A 63 5.22 8.45 -4.79
C ASP A 63 5.41 6.93 -4.62
N TYR A 64 4.45 6.14 -5.11
CA TYR A 64 4.54 4.67 -5.06
C TYR A 64 5.80 4.14 -5.75
N LEU A 65 6.15 4.68 -6.93
CA LEU A 65 7.31 4.27 -7.69
C LEU A 65 8.65 4.71 -7.08
N MET A 66 8.67 5.67 -6.13
CA MET A 66 9.88 5.98 -5.35
C MET A 66 10.38 4.78 -4.51
N THR A 67 9.53 3.77 -4.32
CA THR A 67 9.92 2.48 -3.73
C THR A 67 11.06 1.81 -4.51
N ASN A 68 11.14 2.02 -5.83
CA ASN A 68 12.17 1.47 -6.73
C ASN A 68 13.52 2.20 -6.62
N ASN A 69 13.95 2.48 -5.39
CA ASN A 69 15.26 3.06 -5.14
C ASN A 69 16.35 1.96 -5.20
N GLU A 70 17.29 2.07 -6.14
CA GLU A 70 18.30 1.02 -6.38
C GLU A 70 19.11 0.69 -5.13
N ALA A 71 19.53 1.69 -4.34
CA ALA A 71 20.30 1.44 -3.13
C ALA A 71 19.50 0.63 -2.08
N ARG A 72 18.21 0.93 -1.92
CA ARG A 72 17.32 0.17 -1.03
C ARG A 72 17.04 -1.24 -1.54
N MET A 73 16.90 -1.41 -2.85
CA MET A 73 16.69 -2.73 -3.46
C MET A 73 17.93 -3.60 -3.35
N ALA A 74 19.11 -3.06 -3.70
CA ALA A 74 20.39 -3.74 -3.59
C ALA A 74 20.66 -4.24 -2.16
N ALA A 75 20.37 -3.40 -1.16
CA ALA A 75 20.51 -3.77 0.26
C ALA A 75 19.61 -4.93 0.71
N ARG A 76 18.62 -5.34 -0.10
CA ARG A 76 17.71 -6.46 0.17
C ARG A 76 18.06 -7.75 -0.56
N ILE A 77 18.98 -7.71 -1.52
CA ILE A 77 19.26 -8.85 -2.41
C ILE A 77 19.69 -10.08 -1.61
N ASP A 78 20.65 -9.95 -0.70
CA ASP A 78 21.17 -11.09 0.06
C ASP A 78 20.09 -11.71 0.95
N PHE A 79 19.29 -10.87 1.62
CA PHE A 79 18.15 -11.33 2.41
C PHE A 79 17.14 -12.08 1.54
N LEU A 80 16.76 -11.53 0.39
CA LEU A 80 15.78 -12.14 -0.52
C LEU A 80 16.31 -13.45 -1.10
N ARG A 81 17.61 -13.52 -1.42
CA ARG A 81 18.26 -14.74 -1.92
C ARG A 81 18.11 -15.88 -0.92
N SER A 82 18.52 -15.66 0.33
CA SER A 82 18.41 -16.66 1.39
C SER A 82 16.94 -17.03 1.64
N TYR A 83 16.07 -16.03 1.76
CA TYR A 83 14.65 -16.26 2.04
C TYR A 83 13.95 -17.09 0.96
N ILE A 84 14.20 -16.79 -0.32
CA ILE A 84 13.58 -17.52 -1.43
C ILE A 84 14.15 -18.94 -1.54
N LEU A 85 15.46 -19.11 -1.33
CA LEU A 85 16.08 -20.43 -1.30
C LEU A 85 15.45 -21.30 -0.20
N ASP A 86 15.30 -20.77 1.02
CA ASP A 86 14.72 -21.50 2.15
C ASP A 86 13.25 -21.87 1.91
N LEU A 87 12.47 -20.96 1.31
CA LEU A 87 11.04 -21.20 1.06
C LEU A 87 10.77 -22.15 -0.11
N THR A 88 11.59 -22.08 -1.16
CA THR A 88 11.25 -22.70 -2.45
C THR A 88 12.24 -23.76 -2.91
N GLY A 89 13.40 -23.86 -2.26
CA GLY A 89 14.53 -24.69 -2.69
C GLY A 89 15.21 -24.22 -3.98
N LYS A 90 14.87 -23.01 -4.48
CA LYS A 90 15.36 -22.49 -5.75
C LYS A 90 16.31 -21.32 -5.54
N LEU A 91 17.43 -21.35 -6.26
CA LEU A 91 18.29 -20.18 -6.44
C LEU A 91 17.67 -19.27 -7.51
N VAL A 92 17.59 -17.98 -7.17
CA VAL A 92 17.16 -16.92 -8.09
C VAL A 92 18.37 -16.02 -8.35
N ASP A 93 18.52 -15.58 -9.59
CA ASP A 93 19.58 -14.66 -9.99
C ASP A 93 19.29 -13.23 -9.51
N ASP A 94 20.29 -12.35 -9.58
CA ASP A 94 20.19 -10.98 -9.08
C ASP A 94 19.07 -10.20 -9.77
N GLU A 95 18.84 -10.44 -11.06
CA GLU A 95 17.77 -9.78 -11.79
C GLU A 95 16.39 -10.20 -11.26
N GLY A 96 16.14 -11.49 -11.08
CA GLY A 96 14.91 -11.97 -10.47
C GLY A 96 14.71 -11.44 -9.05
N LEU A 97 15.79 -11.29 -8.27
CA LEU A 97 15.75 -10.71 -6.94
C LEU A 97 15.44 -9.21 -6.95
N ARG A 98 15.99 -8.45 -7.91
CA ARG A 98 15.63 -7.04 -8.12
C ARG A 98 14.15 -6.89 -8.48
N GLN A 99 13.63 -7.72 -9.37
CA GLN A 99 12.19 -7.74 -9.69
C GLN A 99 11.33 -8.09 -8.49
N ALA A 100 11.79 -8.99 -7.60
CA ALA A 100 11.08 -9.31 -6.36
C ALA A 100 11.10 -8.15 -5.34
N ALA A 101 12.18 -7.36 -5.34
CA ALA A 101 12.35 -6.19 -4.48
C ALA A 101 11.58 -4.96 -4.98
N SER A 102 11.24 -4.90 -6.27
CA SER A 102 10.62 -3.75 -6.91
C SER A 102 9.10 -3.72 -6.80
N VAL A 103 8.54 -2.61 -7.28
CA VAL A 103 7.13 -2.40 -7.59
C VAL A 103 6.96 -1.96 -9.04
N HIS A 104 5.76 -2.14 -9.59
CA HIS A 104 5.44 -1.77 -10.97
C HIS A 104 4.11 -1.01 -11.00
N PRO A 105 3.91 -0.05 -11.93
CA PRO A 105 2.68 0.75 -12.00
C PRO A 105 1.40 -0.08 -11.98
N ASP A 106 1.39 -1.14 -12.79
CA ASP A 106 0.26 -2.07 -12.92
C ASP A 106 -0.17 -2.71 -11.59
N TYR A 107 0.72 -2.76 -10.59
CA TYR A 107 0.40 -3.37 -9.30
C TYR A 107 -0.57 -2.49 -8.53
N LEU A 108 -0.21 -1.23 -8.34
CA LEU A 108 -1.07 -0.27 -7.65
C LEU A 108 -2.37 -0.07 -8.43
N ASP A 109 -2.28 0.07 -9.75
CA ASP A 109 -3.43 0.23 -10.63
C ASP A 109 -4.39 -0.94 -10.53
N HIS A 110 -3.87 -2.17 -10.52
CA HIS A 110 -4.70 -3.35 -10.34
C HIS A 110 -5.41 -3.36 -8.98
N GLY A 111 -4.72 -2.97 -7.90
CA GLY A 111 -5.32 -2.90 -6.56
C GLY A 111 -6.45 -1.87 -6.48
N LEU A 112 -6.22 -0.65 -6.98
CA LEU A 112 -7.22 0.42 -7.01
C LEU A 112 -8.39 0.10 -7.94
N SER A 113 -8.11 -0.58 -9.07
CA SER A 113 -9.15 -1.06 -9.99
C SER A 113 -10.02 -2.13 -9.34
N VAL A 114 -9.44 -3.06 -8.57
CA VAL A 114 -10.22 -4.09 -7.85
C VAL A 114 -11.15 -3.45 -6.84
N ILE A 115 -10.67 -2.46 -6.10
CA ILE A 115 -11.48 -1.66 -5.16
C ILE A 115 -12.65 -0.97 -5.88
N SER A 116 -12.34 -0.27 -6.98
CA SER A 116 -13.35 0.49 -7.72
C SER A 116 -14.38 -0.41 -8.39
N GLN A 117 -13.97 -1.56 -8.93
CA GLN A 117 -14.89 -2.52 -9.54
C GLN A 117 -15.82 -3.19 -8.53
N SER A 118 -15.35 -3.45 -7.30
CA SER A 118 -16.14 -4.13 -6.29
C SER A 118 -17.13 -3.23 -5.55
N HIS A 119 -16.85 -1.93 -5.44
CA HIS A 119 -17.69 -0.97 -4.69
C HIS A 119 -18.14 0.23 -5.53
N GLY A 120 -17.88 0.25 -6.84
CA GLY A 120 -18.22 1.33 -7.78
C GLY A 120 -17.30 2.55 -7.71
N HIS A 121 -16.78 2.89 -6.52
CA HIS A 121 -15.82 3.98 -6.31
C HIS A 121 -14.93 3.70 -5.10
N ILE A 122 -13.72 4.28 -5.07
CA ILE A 122 -12.81 4.16 -3.93
C ILE A 122 -13.43 4.69 -2.64
N ASP A 123 -14.22 5.77 -2.72
CA ASP A 123 -14.91 6.34 -1.55
C ASP A 123 -15.94 5.38 -0.93
N ASN A 124 -16.63 4.61 -1.75
CA ASN A 124 -17.59 3.61 -1.26
C ASN A 124 -16.85 2.51 -0.49
N TYR A 125 -15.71 2.02 -1.01
CA TYR A 125 -14.87 1.07 -0.30
C TYR A 125 -14.31 1.64 1.02
N LEU A 126 -13.84 2.89 1.01
CA LEU A 126 -13.37 3.58 2.20
C LEU A 126 -14.46 3.63 3.28
N ALA A 127 -15.68 4.01 2.92
CA ALA A 127 -16.80 4.09 3.85
C ALA A 127 -17.30 2.71 4.31
N GLU A 128 -17.65 1.85 3.36
CA GLU A 128 -18.37 0.59 3.60
C GLU A 128 -17.46 -0.51 4.17
N VAL A 129 -16.21 -0.60 3.70
CA VAL A 129 -15.26 -1.66 4.11
C VAL A 129 -14.30 -1.15 5.17
N LEU A 130 -13.73 0.05 4.98
CA LEU A 130 -12.74 0.60 5.89
C LEU A 130 -13.32 1.47 7.01
N GLY A 131 -14.64 1.72 7.01
CA GLY A 131 -15.29 2.50 8.06
C GLY A 131 -14.88 3.97 8.08
N VAL A 132 -14.33 4.49 6.98
CA VAL A 132 -14.00 5.90 6.78
C VAL A 132 -15.26 6.62 6.30
N ASP A 133 -16.22 6.76 7.23
CA ASP A 133 -17.43 7.53 7.01
C ASP A 133 -17.11 9.05 6.89
N SER A 134 -18.14 9.86 6.64
CA SER A 134 -17.97 11.30 6.46
C SER A 134 -17.36 11.99 7.69
N ALA A 135 -17.67 11.51 8.90
CA ALA A 135 -17.15 12.08 10.14
C ALA A 135 -15.66 11.75 10.32
N LEU A 136 -15.26 10.48 10.08
CA LEU A 136 -13.86 10.08 10.15
C LEU A 136 -13.02 10.71 9.04
N ARG A 137 -13.55 10.77 7.81
CA ARG A 137 -12.91 11.44 6.66
C ARG A 137 -12.63 12.90 6.97
N GLY A 138 -13.61 13.62 7.51
CA GLY A 138 -13.44 15.03 7.89
C GLY A 138 -12.34 15.24 8.94
N LYS A 139 -12.20 14.33 9.93
CA LYS A 139 -11.09 14.40 10.89
C LYS A 139 -9.73 14.15 10.24
N ILE A 140 -9.64 13.19 9.32
CA ILE A 140 -8.41 12.87 8.59
C ILE A 140 -8.00 14.06 7.71
N GLU A 141 -8.90 14.57 6.88
CA GLU A 141 -8.65 15.74 6.02
C GLU A 141 -8.22 16.94 6.84
N ALA A 142 -8.95 17.24 7.93
CA ALA A 142 -8.60 18.33 8.84
C ALA A 142 -7.25 18.14 9.51
N ARG A 143 -6.65 16.95 9.51
CA ARG A 143 -5.30 16.72 10.03
C ARG A 143 -4.23 16.84 8.95
N ILE A 144 -4.44 16.20 7.79
CA ILE A 144 -3.40 16.03 6.77
C ILE A 144 -3.30 17.19 5.77
N LEU A 145 -4.33 18.04 5.68
CA LEU A 145 -4.40 19.19 4.77
C LEU A 145 -4.16 20.54 5.46
N ARG A 146 -3.71 20.53 6.72
CA ARG A 146 -3.36 21.75 7.46
C ARG A 146 -2.03 22.34 7.03
#